data_AF-A0A3T1R5P7-F1
#
_entry.id   AF-A0A3T1R5P7-F1
#
_cell.length_a   1.000
_cell.length_b   1.000
_cell.length_c   1.000
_cell.angle_alpha   90.00
_cell.angle_beta   90.00
_cell.angle_gamma   90.00
#
_symmetry.space_group_name_H-M   'P 1'
#
loop_
_entity.id
_entity.type
_entity.pdbx_description
1 polymer ?
#
loop_
_entity_poly.entity_id
_entity_poly.type
_entity_poly.pdbx_seq_one_letter_code
_entity_poly.pdbx_strand_id
1 'polypeptide(L)'
;MDNNSGIVSLSGFAFQIKVFFYYLATLSGDQELGFEVLDDISISSLDEKYLNNKEDAFSTRIKTDNNYVVIQVKRSKIDKTNYVKIIYNWLLAKNEYSIREFILCTSEIFDNENIFFDSFEDIFKKISLSKNKSTALISKVKEIYKDDFEKFEKDCMYIQENFVKLDKFAVEDKINEKYGQLLFQTKNNPQLYELRLEELFKYIQFDLLDVIGQRKPYLCGLNRFHTYLENVIQRININDVELNYAIFKKDTPLFLEEIKNKREYKQLAFCKDDEKFISKHIMYGLYYQKYRILSLEADRSQRIVSIENRTFESFEDAVDILKEEGKDKPFFRLDKCKNSSNCYLNNDEAKFGVLIYMTREEEAERQLSWKEVENEQ
;
A
#
# COMPACT_ATOMS: atom_id res chain seq x y z
N MET A 1 -22.74 14.26 8.75
CA MET A 1 -22.60 12.84 8.36
C MET A 1 -21.11 12.61 8.27
N ASP A 2 -20.56 11.96 9.30
CA ASP A 2 -19.13 11.86 9.50
C ASP A 2 -18.54 10.86 8.49
N ASN A 3 -17.85 11.40 7.49
CA ASN A 3 -17.01 10.63 6.58
C ASN A 3 -15.75 10.17 7.33
N ASN A 4 -15.88 9.06 8.06
CA ASN A 4 -14.75 8.29 8.61
C ASN A 4 -14.06 7.46 7.50
N SER A 5 -13.69 8.11 6.40
CA SER A 5 -12.91 7.48 5.33
C SER A 5 -11.41 7.59 5.65
N GLY A 6 -10.81 6.46 6.06
CA GLY A 6 -9.44 6.12 5.63
C GLY A 6 -8.29 6.23 6.64
N ILE A 7 -8.43 6.91 7.79
CA ILE A 7 -7.26 7.20 8.67
C ILE A 7 -7.37 6.58 10.09
N VAL A 8 -8.46 5.89 10.43
CA VAL A 8 -8.61 5.20 11.73
C VAL A 8 -8.52 3.68 11.58
N SER A 9 -7.41 3.18 11.03
CA SER A 9 -6.92 1.83 11.40
C SER A 9 -5.90 2.03 12.52
N LEU A 10 -6.33 1.78 13.76
CA LEU A 10 -5.43 1.75 14.91
C LEU A 10 -4.62 0.43 14.94
N SER A 11 -3.90 0.15 13.85
CA SER A 11 -2.89 -0.91 13.73
C SER A 11 -1.49 -0.31 13.84
N GLY A 12 -0.61 -0.81 14.72
CA GLY A 12 0.73 -0.23 14.82
C GLY A 12 1.62 -0.61 13.63
N PHE A 13 1.36 -1.71 12.92
CA PHE A 13 2.04 -2.03 11.66
C PHE A 13 1.80 -0.98 10.55
N ALA A 14 0.57 -0.48 10.40
CA ALA A 14 0.29 0.62 9.46
C ALA A 14 1.06 1.90 9.83
N PHE A 15 1.24 2.17 11.13
CA PHE A 15 2.08 3.29 11.58
C PHE A 15 3.55 3.09 11.20
N GLN A 16 4.08 1.86 11.25
CA GLN A 16 5.44 1.57 10.79
C GLN A 16 5.61 1.82 9.28
N ILE A 17 4.64 1.42 8.47
CA ILE A 17 4.68 1.68 7.02
C ILE A 17 4.61 3.19 6.74
N LYS A 18 3.81 3.96 7.50
CA LYS A 18 3.79 5.43 7.39
C LYS A 18 5.15 6.06 7.75
N VAL A 19 5.81 5.58 8.81
CA VAL A 19 7.16 6.04 9.18
C VAL A 19 8.17 5.69 8.10
N PHE A 20 8.13 4.45 7.58
CA PHE A 20 8.96 4.02 6.46
C PHE A 20 8.77 4.94 5.24
N PHE A 21 7.51 5.20 4.88
CA PHE A 21 7.14 6.10 3.79
C PHE A 21 7.68 7.51 4.00
N TYR A 22 7.60 8.07 5.22
CA TYR A 22 8.23 9.35 5.53
C TYR A 22 9.74 9.33 5.26
N TYR A 23 10.47 8.33 5.78
CA TYR A 23 11.93 8.28 5.63
C TYR A 23 12.39 8.06 4.19
N LEU A 24 11.59 7.44 3.32
CA LEU A 24 11.90 7.38 1.89
C LEU A 24 12.08 8.78 1.28
N ALA A 25 11.24 9.74 1.67
CA ALA A 25 11.33 11.12 1.20
C ALA A 25 12.51 11.91 1.81
N THR A 26 13.27 11.29 2.72
CA THR A 26 14.47 11.89 3.32
C THR A 26 15.77 11.31 2.76
N LEU A 27 15.69 10.30 1.87
CA LEU A 27 16.85 9.70 1.24
C LEU A 27 17.64 10.71 0.41
N SER A 28 18.97 10.59 0.46
CA SER A 28 19.91 11.43 -0.27
C SER A 28 21.15 10.62 -0.67
N GLY A 29 21.81 11.00 -1.77
CA GLY A 29 23.04 10.34 -2.21
C GLY A 29 22.85 8.85 -2.50
N ASP A 30 23.71 8.02 -1.90
CA ASP A 30 23.73 6.56 -2.03
C ASP A 30 22.89 5.84 -0.95
N GLN A 31 22.08 6.59 -0.19
CA GLN A 31 21.29 6.03 0.90
C GLN A 31 20.26 5.01 0.43
N GLU A 32 20.07 3.99 1.27
CA GLU A 32 19.07 2.95 1.09
C GLU A 32 18.25 2.79 2.37
N LEU A 33 16.92 2.72 2.21
CA LEU A 33 16.00 2.42 3.28
C LEU A 33 15.58 0.94 3.22
N GLY A 34 15.84 0.22 4.31
CA GLY A 34 15.45 -1.17 4.51
C GLY A 34 14.25 -1.30 5.45
N PHE A 35 13.34 -2.23 5.16
CA PHE A 35 12.29 -2.69 6.07
C PHE A 35 12.42 -4.19 6.27
N GLU A 36 12.59 -4.61 7.53
CA GLU A 36 12.99 -5.98 7.85
C GLU A 36 12.27 -6.56 9.05
N VAL A 37 12.20 -7.89 9.06
CA VAL A 37 11.71 -8.67 10.19
C VAL A 37 12.91 -9.16 11.01
N LEU A 38 13.04 -8.70 12.25
CA LEU A 38 14.10 -9.04 13.19
C LEU A 38 13.89 -10.41 13.87
N ASP A 39 12.65 -10.89 13.93
CA ASP A 39 12.31 -12.21 14.47
C ASP A 39 12.05 -13.23 13.35
N ASP A 40 12.31 -14.52 13.66
CA ASP A 40 11.92 -15.66 12.81
C ASP A 40 10.39 -15.87 12.90
N ILE A 41 9.64 -14.96 12.29
CA ILE A 41 8.18 -15.00 12.27
C ILE A 41 7.74 -15.73 11.01
N SER A 42 7.00 -16.83 11.20
CA SER A 42 6.32 -17.51 10.10
C SER A 42 5.11 -16.70 9.66
N ILE A 43 5.28 -15.78 8.71
CA ILE A 43 4.16 -15.11 8.04
C ILE A 43 3.47 -16.16 7.16
N SER A 44 2.44 -16.83 7.70
CA SER A 44 1.62 -17.81 6.98
C SER A 44 0.48 -17.15 6.20
N SER A 45 0.11 -15.93 6.59
CA SER A 45 -0.89 -15.08 5.93
C SER A 45 -0.65 -13.62 6.30
N LEU A 46 -0.72 -12.71 5.32
CA LEU A 46 -0.70 -11.25 5.52
C LEU A 46 -2.06 -10.75 6.06
N ASP A 47 -2.58 -11.40 7.11
CA ASP A 47 -3.78 -10.93 7.80
C ASP A 47 -3.41 -9.74 8.69
N GLU A 48 -4.19 -8.66 8.63
CA GLU A 48 -4.00 -7.43 9.40
C GLU A 48 -3.89 -7.73 10.90
N LYS A 49 -4.72 -8.64 11.42
CA LYS A 49 -4.67 -9.05 12.83
C LYS A 49 -3.34 -9.71 13.18
N TYR A 50 -2.78 -10.49 12.27
CA TYR A 50 -1.49 -11.15 12.47
C TYR A 50 -0.34 -10.13 12.47
N LEU A 51 -0.32 -9.23 11.48
CA LEU A 51 0.71 -8.19 11.35
C LEU A 51 0.75 -7.26 12.56
N ASN A 52 -0.43 -6.90 13.09
CA ASN A 52 -0.55 -6.04 14.26
C ASN A 52 -0.02 -6.70 15.53
N ASN A 53 -0.32 -7.99 15.73
CA ASN A 53 0.21 -8.74 16.88
C ASN A 53 1.73 -8.93 16.82
N LYS A 54 2.36 -8.65 15.67
CA LYS A 54 3.79 -8.86 15.40
C LYS A 54 4.55 -7.57 15.10
N GLU A 55 3.96 -6.41 15.35
CA GLU A 55 4.60 -5.11 15.09
C GLU A 55 5.99 -4.97 15.74
N ASP A 56 6.19 -5.60 16.90
CA ASP A 56 7.46 -5.55 17.65
C ASP A 56 8.66 -6.10 16.89
N ALA A 57 8.41 -6.97 15.92
CA ALA A 57 9.43 -7.70 15.19
C ALA A 57 9.90 -7.01 13.92
N PHE A 58 9.28 -5.91 13.53
CA PHE A 58 9.69 -5.18 12.33
C PHE A 58 10.59 -4.00 12.73
N SER A 59 11.55 -3.71 11.86
CA SER A 59 12.45 -2.55 12.00
C SER A 59 12.72 -1.89 10.66
N THR A 60 12.93 -0.59 10.70
CA THR A 60 13.36 0.21 9.55
C THR A 60 14.82 0.57 9.72
N ARG A 61 15.60 0.54 8.64
CA ARG A 61 17.04 0.85 8.67
C ARG A 61 17.42 1.78 7.53
N ILE A 62 18.28 2.76 7.80
CA ILE A 62 18.89 3.60 6.76
C ILE A 62 20.36 3.24 6.68
N LYS A 63 20.84 2.87 5.50
CA LYS A 63 22.26 2.61 5.22
C LYS A 63 22.90 3.82 4.54
N THR A 64 24.11 4.19 4.94
CA THR A 64 24.98 5.18 4.29
C THR A 64 26.44 4.76 4.47
N ASP A 65 27.20 4.54 3.39
CA ASP A 65 28.64 4.20 3.48
C ASP A 65 28.99 3.11 4.54
N ASN A 66 28.18 2.04 4.60
CA ASN A 66 28.27 0.95 5.60
C ASN A 66 28.02 1.32 7.07
N ASN A 67 27.58 2.54 7.36
CA ASN A 67 27.00 2.93 8.65
C ASN A 67 25.48 2.89 8.57
N TYR A 68 24.85 2.50 9.67
CA TYR A 68 23.41 2.27 9.74
C TYR A 68 22.75 3.15 10.79
N VAL A 69 21.54 3.62 10.49
CA VAL A 69 20.60 4.16 11.48
C VAL A 69 19.49 3.13 11.64
N VAL A 70 19.20 2.73 12.88
CA VAL A 70 18.13 1.78 13.19
C VAL A 70 16.95 2.55 13.72
N ILE A 71 15.79 2.39 13.10
CA ILE A 71 14.54 3.04 13.49
C ILE A 71 13.58 1.96 14.00
N GLN A 72 13.30 2.02 15.30
CA GLN A 72 12.26 1.23 15.95
C GLN A 72 11.01 2.08 16.09
N VAL A 73 9.87 1.56 15.64
CA VAL A 73 8.58 2.26 15.70
C VAL A 73 7.65 1.56 16.68
N LYS A 74 7.02 2.33 17.58
CA LYS A 74 6.04 1.83 18.56
C LYS A 74 4.82 2.74 18.63
N ARG A 75 3.63 2.16 18.51
CA ARG A 75 2.35 2.87 18.69
C ARG A 75 1.66 2.43 19.98
N SER A 76 2.40 2.44 21.08
CA SER A 76 1.90 2.12 22.41
C SER A 76 2.67 2.91 23.46
N LYS A 77 2.15 2.88 24.69
CA LYS A 77 2.96 3.27 25.87
C LYS A 77 4.13 2.29 25.97
N ILE A 78 5.32 2.81 26.21
CA ILE A 78 6.50 2.02 26.49
C ILE A 78 6.52 1.76 27.99
N ASP A 79 6.36 0.50 28.35
CA ASP A 79 6.59 0.01 29.70
C ASP A 79 7.94 -0.71 29.81
N LYS A 80 8.24 -1.23 31.00
CA LYS A 80 9.47 -1.99 31.27
C LYS A 80 9.64 -3.19 30.32
N THR A 81 8.56 -3.87 29.98
CA THR A 81 8.58 -5.07 29.14
C THR A 81 8.94 -4.71 27.70
N ASN A 82 8.27 -3.70 27.15
CA ASN A 82 8.52 -3.22 25.79
C ASN A 82 9.90 -2.58 25.67
N TYR A 83 10.36 -1.84 26.67
CA TYR A 83 11.71 -1.29 26.70
C TYR A 83 12.80 -2.37 26.60
N VAL A 84 12.70 -3.42 27.42
CA VAL A 84 13.70 -4.51 27.40
C VAL A 84 13.75 -5.18 26.04
N LYS A 85 12.61 -5.37 25.36
CA LYS A 85 12.58 -5.90 23.98
C LYS A 85 13.26 -4.96 22.98
N ILE A 86 13.05 -3.64 23.11
CA ILE A 86 13.69 -2.64 22.23
C ILE A 86 15.21 -2.71 22.39
N ILE A 87 15.71 -2.76 23.63
CA ILE A 87 17.14 -2.92 23.91
C ILE A 87 17.67 -4.22 23.29
N TYR A 88 16.96 -5.34 23.44
CA TYR A 88 17.38 -6.59 22.82
C TYR A 88 17.48 -6.50 21.29
N ASN A 89 16.48 -5.92 20.63
CA ASN A 89 16.52 -5.69 19.18
C ASN A 89 17.72 -4.84 18.75
N TRP A 90 18.02 -3.77 19.48
CA TRP A 90 19.14 -2.89 19.19
C TRP A 90 20.51 -3.54 19.43
N LEU A 91 20.65 -4.36 20.48
CA LEU A 91 21.86 -5.15 20.72
C LEU A 91 22.10 -6.16 19.59
N LEU A 92 21.04 -6.85 19.13
CA LEU A 92 21.14 -7.74 17.97
C LEU A 92 21.60 -6.99 16.72
N ALA A 93 20.99 -5.83 16.42
CA ALA A 93 21.36 -5.02 15.27
C ALA A 93 22.80 -4.50 15.37
N LYS A 94 23.24 -4.05 16.55
CA LYS A 94 24.62 -3.59 16.80
C LYS A 94 25.66 -4.68 16.60
N ASN A 95 25.33 -5.92 16.94
CA ASN A 95 26.24 -7.05 16.76
C ASN A 95 26.39 -7.44 15.27
N GLU A 96 25.42 -7.09 14.42
CA GLU A 96 25.42 -7.43 13.00
C GLU A 96 25.91 -6.27 12.11
N TYR A 97 25.70 -5.02 12.54
CA TYR A 97 25.94 -3.82 11.72
C TYR A 97 26.68 -2.71 12.49
N SER A 98 27.41 -1.88 11.75
CA SER A 98 27.98 -0.63 12.28
C SER A 98 26.87 0.42 12.45
N ILE A 99 26.28 0.49 13.63
CA ILE A 99 25.19 1.43 13.92
C ILE A 99 25.75 2.77 14.37
N ARG A 100 25.35 3.86 13.70
CA ARG A 100 25.65 5.24 14.07
C ARG A 100 24.63 5.82 15.06
N GLU A 101 23.36 5.45 14.92
CA GLU A 101 22.27 6.07 15.66
C GLU A 101 21.11 5.09 15.85
N PHE A 102 20.49 5.13 17.04
CA PHE A 102 19.30 4.35 17.40
C PHE A 102 18.12 5.28 17.58
N ILE A 103 17.15 5.20 16.69
CA ILE A 103 15.96 6.03 16.69
C ILE A 103 14.79 5.24 17.25
N LEU A 104 14.10 5.80 18.25
CA LEU A 104 12.79 5.33 18.67
C LEU A 104 11.72 6.34 18.28
N CYS A 105 10.84 5.91 17.38
CA CYS A 105 9.68 6.69 16.94
C CYS A 105 8.43 6.22 17.69
N THR A 106 7.82 7.13 18.45
CA THR A 106 6.59 6.89 19.19
C THR A 106 5.48 7.83 18.72
N SER A 107 4.23 7.42 18.98
CA SER A 107 3.09 8.32 18.81
C SER A 107 2.92 9.18 20.06
N GLU A 108 2.78 10.50 19.86
CA GLU A 108 2.60 11.50 20.92
C GLU A 108 1.41 11.19 21.86
N ILE A 109 0.40 10.48 21.36
CA ILE A 109 -0.80 10.07 22.12
C ILE A 109 -0.42 9.26 23.37
N PHE A 110 0.73 8.57 23.36
CA PHE A 110 1.17 7.73 24.47
C PHE A 110 2.15 8.42 25.41
N ASP A 111 2.59 9.65 25.13
CA ASP A 111 3.37 10.49 26.05
C ASP A 111 4.60 9.75 26.64
N ASN A 112 5.48 9.22 25.79
CA ASN A 112 6.55 8.30 26.21
C ASN A 112 7.77 9.03 26.79
N GLU A 113 7.63 10.07 27.62
CA GLU A 113 8.73 10.96 28.04
C GLU A 113 9.96 10.25 28.61
N ASN A 114 9.77 9.28 29.51
CA ASN A 114 10.84 8.49 30.09
C ASN A 114 10.75 7.02 29.63
N ILE A 115 11.76 6.57 28.90
CA ILE A 115 11.80 5.21 28.33
C ILE A 115 12.89 4.34 28.94
N PHE A 116 13.79 4.87 29.75
CA PHE A 116 14.89 4.08 30.34
C PHE A 116 14.41 3.47 31.65
N PHE A 117 14.22 2.15 31.63
CA PHE A 117 13.75 1.38 32.79
C PHE A 117 14.82 0.37 33.23
N ASP A 118 14.86 0.10 34.54
CA ASP A 118 15.77 -0.88 35.16
C ASP A 118 17.27 -0.58 34.93
N SER A 119 18.15 -1.18 35.74
CA SER A 119 19.60 -1.08 35.52
C SER A 119 20.08 -2.12 34.50
N PHE A 120 21.26 -1.90 33.91
CA PHE A 120 21.82 -2.87 32.97
C PHE A 120 22.12 -4.21 33.65
N GLU A 121 22.50 -4.22 34.93
CA GLU A 121 22.68 -5.44 35.73
C GLU A 121 21.39 -6.23 35.85
N ASP A 122 20.26 -5.55 36.10
CA ASP A 122 18.94 -6.19 36.19
C ASP A 122 18.53 -6.83 34.87
N ILE A 123 18.77 -6.13 33.75
CA ILE A 123 18.49 -6.65 32.41
C ILE A 123 19.39 -7.85 32.10
N PHE A 124 20.69 -7.74 32.40
CA PHE A 124 21.67 -8.81 32.17
C PHE A 124 21.34 -10.06 32.97
N LYS A 125 20.98 -9.90 34.24
CA LYS A 125 20.55 -11.01 35.09
C LYS A 125 19.35 -11.75 34.51
N LYS A 126 18.37 -11.03 33.95
CA LYS A 126 17.23 -11.63 33.23
C LYS A 126 17.70 -12.45 32.03
N ILE A 127 18.67 -11.94 31.25
CA ILE A 127 19.27 -12.65 30.10
C ILE A 127 19.97 -13.93 30.57
N SER A 128 20.91 -13.85 31.51
CA SER A 128 21.67 -15.01 31.99
C SER A 128 20.79 -16.09 32.58
N LEU A 129 19.73 -15.73 33.32
CA LEU A 129 18.78 -16.69 33.90
C LEU A 129 17.75 -17.24 32.91
N SER A 130 17.68 -16.71 31.68
CA SER A 130 16.71 -17.15 30.68
C SER A 130 16.89 -18.63 30.32
N LYS A 131 15.77 -19.35 30.31
CA LYS A 131 15.62 -20.75 29.85
C LYS A 131 14.70 -20.85 28.63
N ASN A 132 14.46 -19.74 27.94
CA ASN A 132 13.59 -19.69 26.78
C ASN A 132 14.18 -20.47 25.60
N LYS A 133 13.32 -20.83 24.63
CA LYS A 133 13.74 -21.48 23.38
C LYS A 133 14.83 -20.66 22.68
N SER A 134 15.71 -21.32 21.92
CA SER A 134 16.82 -20.66 21.20
C SER A 134 16.36 -19.58 20.21
N THR A 135 15.15 -19.71 19.68
CA THR A 135 14.54 -18.74 18.76
C THR A 135 14.03 -17.47 19.44
N ALA A 136 13.93 -17.45 20.78
CA ALA A 136 13.47 -16.28 21.51
C ALA A 136 14.53 -15.16 21.51
N LEU A 137 14.09 -13.92 21.40
CA LEU A 137 14.94 -12.73 21.36
C LEU A 137 15.99 -12.69 22.51
N ILE A 138 15.56 -12.95 23.73
CA ILE A 138 16.43 -13.01 24.92
C ILE A 138 17.51 -14.10 24.82
N SER A 139 17.22 -15.22 24.15
CA SER A 139 18.16 -16.32 23.96
C SER A 139 19.18 -15.98 22.87
N LYS A 140 18.77 -15.27 21.81
CA LYS A 140 19.69 -14.73 20.79
C LYS A 140 20.68 -13.73 21.41
N VAL A 141 20.19 -12.82 22.25
CA VAL A 141 21.05 -11.89 23.00
C VAL A 141 21.98 -12.64 23.96
N LYS A 142 21.48 -13.63 24.71
CA LYS A 142 22.31 -14.46 25.60
C LYS A 142 23.49 -15.10 24.87
N GLU A 143 23.29 -15.59 23.66
CA GLU A 143 24.36 -16.23 22.86
C GLU A 143 25.44 -15.24 22.41
N ILE A 144 25.11 -13.96 22.18
CA ILE A 144 26.08 -12.94 21.78
C ILE A 144 27.03 -12.56 22.93
N TYR A 145 26.49 -12.51 24.14
CA TYR A 145 27.21 -12.02 25.31
C TYR A 145 27.79 -13.14 26.18
N LYS A 146 27.26 -14.37 26.17
CA LYS A 146 27.85 -15.55 26.86
C LYS A 146 28.31 -15.28 28.31
N ASP A 147 27.47 -14.58 29.08
CA ASP A 147 27.75 -14.15 30.46
C ASP A 147 28.87 -13.09 30.62
N ASP A 148 29.31 -12.45 29.54
CA ASP A 148 30.18 -11.25 29.54
C ASP A 148 29.37 -9.97 29.80
N PHE A 149 29.31 -9.57 31.07
CA PHE A 149 28.61 -8.35 31.49
C PHE A 149 29.32 -7.08 31.00
N GLU A 150 30.66 -7.03 31.02
CA GLU A 150 31.41 -5.84 30.64
C GLU A 150 31.15 -5.46 29.17
N LYS A 151 31.14 -6.45 28.27
CA LYS A 151 30.78 -6.24 26.87
C LYS A 151 29.32 -5.79 26.72
N PHE A 152 28.39 -6.43 27.44
CA PHE A 152 26.98 -6.08 27.41
C PHE A 152 26.74 -4.64 27.86
N GLU A 153 27.30 -4.25 28.99
CA GLU A 153 27.19 -2.92 29.56
C GLU A 153 27.74 -1.86 28.60
N LYS A 154 28.93 -2.10 28.05
CA LYS A 154 29.54 -1.21 27.07
C LYS A 154 28.65 -0.99 25.83
N ASP A 155 28.04 -2.05 25.31
CA ASP A 155 27.14 -1.94 24.16
C ASP A 155 25.83 -1.22 24.52
N CYS A 156 25.30 -1.43 25.72
CA CYS A 156 24.11 -0.74 26.21
C CYS A 156 24.38 0.76 26.44
N MET A 157 25.54 1.13 27.00
CA MET A 157 25.98 2.52 27.14
C MET A 157 26.11 3.18 25.78
N TYR A 158 26.74 2.50 24.81
CA TYR A 158 26.84 2.99 23.44
C TYR A 158 25.46 3.28 22.82
N ILE A 159 24.49 2.38 23.03
CA ILE A 159 23.11 2.57 22.59
C ILE A 159 22.52 3.82 23.24
N GLN A 160 22.66 4.00 24.56
CA GLN A 160 22.13 5.17 25.27
C GLN A 160 22.76 6.49 24.79
N GLU A 161 24.07 6.50 24.54
CA GLU A 161 24.79 7.69 24.07
C GLU A 161 24.39 8.10 22.64
N ASN A 162 24.03 7.13 21.80
CA ASN A 162 23.65 7.34 20.39
C ASN A 162 22.14 7.17 20.18
N PHE A 163 21.37 7.23 21.26
CA PHE A 163 19.93 7.11 21.24
C PHE A 163 19.27 8.46 20.92
N VAL A 164 18.36 8.45 19.96
CA VAL A 164 17.51 9.59 19.64
C VAL A 164 16.05 9.19 19.76
N LYS A 165 15.34 9.89 20.64
CA LYS A 165 13.89 9.82 20.70
C LYS A 165 13.29 10.78 19.69
N LEU A 166 12.41 10.28 18.83
CA LEU A 166 11.58 11.11 17.96
C LEU A 166 10.12 10.95 18.38
N ASP A 167 9.64 11.94 19.13
CA ASP A 167 8.29 11.95 19.71
C ASP A 167 7.56 13.25 19.38
N LYS A 168 7.71 13.76 18.16
CA LYS A 168 7.46 15.20 17.91
C LYS A 168 6.55 15.57 16.74
N PHE A 169 6.01 14.60 15.99
CA PHE A 169 5.10 14.91 14.89
C PHE A 169 4.04 13.83 14.68
N ALA A 170 2.83 14.27 14.31
CA ALA A 170 1.99 13.48 13.44
C ALA A 170 2.80 13.19 12.17
N VAL A 171 3.20 11.93 11.96
CA VAL A 171 3.95 11.48 10.77
C VAL A 171 3.31 12.00 9.47
N GLU A 172 2.00 12.22 9.50
CA GLU A 172 1.19 12.83 8.44
C GLU A 172 1.63 14.25 8.07
N ASP A 173 1.93 15.13 9.04
CA ASP A 173 2.40 16.49 8.76
C ASP A 173 3.76 16.48 8.07
N LYS A 174 4.65 15.57 8.48
CA LYS A 174 5.98 15.42 7.89
C LYS A 174 5.94 14.79 6.51
N ILE A 175 5.03 13.84 6.30
CA ILE A 175 4.71 13.33 4.97
C ILE A 175 4.25 14.50 4.10
N ASN A 176 3.29 15.30 4.58
CA ASN A 176 2.77 16.44 3.83
C ASN A 176 3.85 17.49 3.49
N GLU A 177 4.74 17.79 4.43
CA GLU A 177 5.86 18.71 4.21
C GLU A 177 6.83 18.20 3.13
N LYS A 178 7.27 16.93 3.24
CA LYS A 178 8.30 16.36 2.36
C LYS A 178 7.77 15.99 1.00
N TYR A 179 6.67 15.23 0.96
CA TYR A 179 6.04 14.83 -0.30
C TYR A 179 5.35 16.00 -0.99
N GLY A 180 4.93 17.01 -0.21
CA GLY A 180 4.56 18.31 -0.73
C GLY A 180 5.57 18.76 -1.76
N GLN A 181 6.86 18.86 -1.42
CA GLN A 181 7.91 19.30 -2.33
C GLN A 181 8.16 18.34 -3.51
N LEU A 182 8.10 17.02 -3.28
CA LEU A 182 8.43 16.01 -4.30
C LEU A 182 7.33 15.83 -5.36
N LEU A 183 6.06 15.99 -4.97
CA LEU A 183 4.90 15.80 -5.85
C LEU A 183 4.36 17.14 -6.42
N PHE A 184 4.86 18.30 -5.92
CA PHE A 184 4.40 19.66 -6.26
C PHE A 184 4.90 20.25 -7.59
N GLN A 185 4.82 19.51 -8.69
CA GLN A 185 4.75 20.20 -9.99
C GLN A 185 3.37 20.85 -10.25
N THR A 186 2.52 21.06 -9.23
CA THR A 186 1.23 21.75 -9.35
C THR A 186 0.86 22.49 -8.05
N LYS A 187 1.40 23.70 -7.84
CA LYS A 187 1.12 24.53 -6.65
C LYS A 187 -0.36 24.87 -6.39
N ASN A 188 -1.23 24.59 -7.36
CA ASN A 188 -2.61 25.06 -7.39
C ASN A 188 -3.66 23.93 -7.44
N ASN A 189 -3.29 22.67 -7.22
CA ASN A 189 -4.25 21.55 -7.26
C ASN A 189 -4.06 20.57 -6.08
N PRO A 190 -4.70 20.85 -4.91
CA PRO A 190 -4.64 19.99 -3.74
C PRO A 190 -5.17 18.57 -3.97
N GLN A 191 -6.25 18.42 -4.76
CA GLN A 191 -6.85 17.12 -5.06
C GLN A 191 -5.87 16.23 -5.84
N LEU A 192 -5.17 16.78 -6.82
CA LEU A 192 -4.15 16.06 -7.58
C LEU A 192 -2.98 15.63 -6.69
N TYR A 193 -2.57 16.48 -5.74
CA TYR A 193 -1.54 16.15 -4.76
C TYR A 193 -1.97 14.97 -3.87
N GLU A 194 -3.17 15.04 -3.29
CA GLU A 194 -3.72 13.98 -2.42
C GLU A 194 -3.80 12.64 -3.17
N LEU A 195 -4.31 12.65 -4.40
CA LEU A 195 -4.40 11.45 -5.25
C LEU A 195 -3.02 10.84 -5.55
N ARG A 196 -2.02 11.68 -5.88
CA ARG A 196 -0.64 11.21 -6.11
C ARG A 196 -0.03 10.63 -4.84
N LEU A 197 -0.26 11.27 -3.70
CA LEU A 197 0.26 10.82 -2.42
C LEU A 197 -0.33 9.45 -2.04
N GLU A 198 -1.65 9.30 -2.17
CA GLU A 198 -2.36 8.05 -1.89
C GLU A 198 -1.88 6.92 -2.81
N GLU A 199 -1.82 7.17 -4.12
CA GLU A 199 -1.37 6.18 -5.11
C GLU A 199 0.08 5.75 -4.86
N LEU A 200 0.97 6.69 -4.55
CA LEU A 200 2.37 6.41 -4.24
C LEU A 200 2.50 5.57 -2.96
N PHE A 201 1.74 5.94 -1.92
CA PHE A 201 1.72 5.19 -0.67
C PHE A 201 1.26 3.76 -0.89
N LYS A 202 0.15 3.55 -1.62
CA LYS A 202 -0.36 2.21 -1.95
C LYS A 202 0.65 1.40 -2.76
N TYR A 203 1.31 2.03 -3.75
CA TYR A 203 2.34 1.37 -4.54
C TYR A 203 3.46 0.81 -3.65
N ILE A 204 4.05 1.66 -2.80
CA ILE A 204 5.13 1.27 -1.90
C ILE A 204 4.65 0.24 -0.88
N GLN A 205 3.44 0.42 -0.34
CA GLN A 205 2.85 -0.52 0.61
C GLN A 205 2.71 -1.92 0.01
N PHE A 206 2.11 -2.07 -1.18
CA PHE A 206 1.93 -3.38 -1.80
C PHE A 206 3.25 -4.04 -2.19
N ASP A 207 4.21 -3.27 -2.70
CA ASP A 207 5.53 -3.77 -3.05
C ASP A 207 6.31 -4.24 -1.79
N LEU A 208 6.25 -3.46 -0.72
CA LEU A 208 6.80 -3.84 0.59
C LEU A 208 6.16 -5.12 1.14
N LEU A 209 4.83 -5.23 1.08
CA LEU A 209 4.10 -6.41 1.57
C LEU A 209 4.39 -7.66 0.74
N ASP A 210 4.51 -7.54 -0.58
CA ASP A 210 4.86 -8.65 -1.46
C ASP A 210 6.27 -9.19 -1.14
N VAL A 211 7.25 -8.31 -0.88
CA VAL A 211 8.62 -8.70 -0.54
C VAL A 211 8.72 -9.32 0.85
N ILE A 212 8.05 -8.73 1.85
CA ILE A 212 8.02 -9.27 3.22
C ILE A 212 7.28 -10.62 3.25
N GLY A 213 6.21 -10.76 2.47
CA GLY A 213 5.51 -12.05 2.30
C GLY A 213 6.42 -13.16 1.78
N GLN A 214 7.47 -12.81 1.02
CA GLN A 214 8.51 -13.73 0.55
C GLN A 214 9.65 -13.94 1.57
N ARG A 215 9.53 -13.39 2.78
CA ARG A 215 10.55 -13.44 3.85
C ARG A 215 11.90 -12.84 3.45
N LYS A 216 11.85 -11.80 2.62
CA LYS A 216 13.04 -11.05 2.21
C LYS A 216 13.00 -9.66 2.83
N PRO A 217 14.17 -9.07 3.15
CA PRO A 217 14.24 -7.66 3.50
C PRO A 217 13.80 -6.82 2.31
N TYR A 218 12.95 -5.83 2.55
CA TYR A 218 12.60 -4.84 1.53
C TYR A 218 13.66 -3.75 1.52
N LEU A 219 14.25 -3.45 0.36
CA LEU A 219 15.28 -2.44 0.19
C LEU A 219 14.87 -1.43 -0.89
N CYS A 220 14.98 -0.14 -0.57
CA CYS A 220 14.66 0.94 -1.48
C CYS A 220 15.69 2.06 -1.40
N GLY A 221 16.53 2.16 -2.42
CA GLY A 221 17.43 3.29 -2.64
C GLY A 221 16.78 4.42 -3.44
N LEU A 222 17.48 5.54 -3.54
CA LEU A 222 16.99 6.78 -4.15
C LEU A 222 16.47 6.59 -5.60
N ASN A 223 17.19 5.84 -6.44
CA ASN A 223 16.79 5.61 -7.84
C ASN A 223 15.45 4.85 -7.96
N ARG A 224 15.25 3.83 -7.12
CA ARG A 224 14.00 3.06 -7.09
C ARG A 224 12.86 3.94 -6.61
N PHE A 225 13.09 4.74 -5.57
CA PHE A 225 12.10 5.68 -5.05
C PHE A 225 11.72 6.76 -6.09
N HIS A 226 12.69 7.34 -6.80
CA HIS A 226 12.42 8.30 -7.89
C HIS A 226 11.61 7.67 -9.03
N THR A 227 11.89 6.41 -9.37
CA THR A 227 11.10 5.69 -10.38
C THR A 227 9.62 5.59 -9.98
N TYR A 228 9.33 5.37 -8.69
CA TYR A 228 7.95 5.37 -8.18
C TYR A 228 7.29 6.74 -8.27
N LEU A 229 8.01 7.79 -7.87
CA LEU A 229 7.54 9.18 -7.98
C LEU A 229 7.20 9.53 -9.43
N GLU A 230 8.12 9.32 -10.36
CA GLU A 230 7.95 9.64 -11.78
C GLU A 230 6.78 8.87 -12.39
N ASN A 231 6.65 7.58 -12.09
CA ASN A 231 5.54 6.77 -12.59
C ASN A 231 4.17 7.31 -12.15
N VAL A 232 4.04 7.69 -10.86
CA VAL A 232 2.80 8.25 -10.32
C VAL A 232 2.52 9.63 -10.93
N ILE A 233 3.53 10.50 -11.02
CA ILE A 233 3.40 11.84 -11.59
C ILE A 233 2.99 11.78 -13.08
N GLN A 234 3.51 10.83 -13.84
CA GLN A 234 3.18 10.65 -15.25
C GLN A 234 1.73 10.17 -15.44
N ARG A 235 1.29 9.16 -14.68
CA ARG A 235 -0.07 8.59 -14.82
C ARG A 235 -1.17 9.49 -14.25
N ILE A 236 -0.87 10.18 -13.15
CA ILE A 236 -1.80 11.09 -12.48
C ILE A 236 -1.29 12.51 -12.69
N ASN A 237 -1.83 13.22 -13.67
CA ASN A 237 -1.42 14.56 -14.04
C ASN A 237 -2.64 15.47 -14.31
N ILE A 238 -2.39 16.71 -14.73
CA ILE A 238 -3.46 17.70 -14.95
C ILE A 238 -4.41 17.32 -16.09
N ASN A 239 -3.98 16.48 -17.03
CA ASN A 239 -4.75 16.05 -18.19
C ASN A 239 -5.40 14.67 -18.01
N ASP A 240 -4.79 13.77 -17.21
CA ASP A 240 -5.31 12.41 -17.01
C ASP A 240 -5.13 11.91 -15.57
N VAL A 241 -6.03 11.05 -15.09
CA VAL A 241 -5.93 10.41 -13.75
C VAL A 241 -6.02 8.90 -13.94
N GLU A 242 -4.89 8.29 -14.30
CA GLU A 242 -4.80 6.85 -14.48
C GLU A 242 -4.26 6.16 -13.22
N LEU A 243 -5.08 5.36 -12.56
CA LEU A 243 -4.65 4.53 -11.42
C LEU A 243 -3.91 3.28 -11.89
N ASN A 244 -3.12 2.66 -11.03
CA ASN A 244 -2.42 1.45 -11.42
C ASN A 244 -3.40 0.28 -11.30
N TYR A 245 -3.77 -0.35 -12.41
CA TYR A 245 -4.78 -1.40 -12.39
C TYR A 245 -4.40 -2.58 -11.48
N ALA A 246 -3.12 -2.96 -11.41
CA ALA A 246 -2.70 -4.07 -10.54
C ALA A 246 -2.87 -3.73 -9.05
N ILE A 247 -2.56 -2.50 -8.67
CA ILE A 247 -2.79 -1.98 -7.31
C ILE A 247 -4.29 -1.87 -7.04
N PHE A 248 -5.04 -1.24 -7.95
CA PHE A 248 -6.49 -1.11 -7.84
C PHE A 248 -7.16 -2.47 -7.62
N LYS A 249 -6.75 -3.49 -8.38
CA LYS A 249 -7.28 -4.85 -8.26
C LYS A 249 -6.95 -5.50 -6.91
N LYS A 250 -5.79 -5.22 -6.32
CA LYS A 250 -5.43 -5.71 -4.98
C LYS A 250 -6.20 -4.97 -3.87
N ASP A 251 -6.46 -3.68 -4.07
CA ASP A 251 -7.13 -2.79 -3.11
C ASP A 251 -8.67 -2.88 -3.17
N THR A 252 -9.21 -3.37 -4.28
CA THR A 252 -10.67 -3.42 -4.51
C THR A 252 -11.22 -4.81 -4.18
N PRO A 253 -11.97 -4.97 -3.08
CA PRO A 253 -12.65 -6.22 -2.80
C PRO A 253 -13.77 -6.47 -3.83
N LEU A 254 -13.95 -7.72 -4.23
CA LEU A 254 -15.01 -8.14 -5.14
C LEU A 254 -15.80 -9.29 -4.53
N PHE A 255 -17.04 -9.01 -4.15
CA PHE A 255 -17.98 -10.00 -3.61
C PHE A 255 -19.03 -10.33 -4.67
N LEU A 256 -18.82 -11.42 -5.42
CA LEU A 256 -19.72 -11.78 -6.53
C LEU A 256 -21.17 -11.98 -6.08
N GLU A 257 -21.39 -12.55 -4.89
CA GLU A 257 -22.73 -12.79 -4.35
C GLU A 257 -23.56 -11.50 -4.22
N GLU A 258 -22.91 -10.37 -3.91
CA GLU A 258 -23.57 -9.07 -3.75
C GLU A 258 -23.98 -8.44 -5.10
N ILE A 259 -23.37 -8.90 -6.20
CA ILE A 259 -23.56 -8.32 -7.54
C ILE A 259 -24.24 -9.25 -8.53
N LYS A 260 -24.48 -10.52 -8.17
CA LYS A 260 -25.15 -11.52 -9.04
C LYS A 260 -26.47 -11.04 -9.63
N ASN A 261 -27.23 -10.26 -8.85
CA ASN A 261 -28.53 -9.75 -9.27
C ASN A 261 -28.45 -8.49 -10.14
N LYS A 262 -27.29 -7.82 -10.20
CA LYS A 262 -27.11 -6.59 -10.95
C LYS A 262 -27.06 -6.86 -12.46
N ARG A 263 -27.47 -5.86 -13.24
CA ARG A 263 -27.58 -5.97 -14.71
C ARG A 263 -26.24 -6.30 -15.36
N GLU A 264 -25.14 -5.71 -14.91
CA GLU A 264 -23.81 -5.94 -15.50
C GLU A 264 -23.37 -7.40 -15.34
N TYR A 265 -23.67 -8.02 -14.20
CA TYR A 265 -23.40 -9.44 -13.97
C TYR A 265 -24.21 -10.31 -14.95
N LYS A 266 -25.52 -10.07 -15.04
CA LYS A 266 -26.41 -10.82 -15.94
C LYS A 266 -25.99 -10.68 -17.40
N GLN A 267 -25.65 -9.47 -17.82
CA GLN A 267 -25.14 -9.18 -19.16
C GLN A 267 -23.85 -9.97 -19.46
N LEU A 268 -22.90 -10.02 -18.52
CA LEU A 268 -21.69 -10.82 -18.66
C LEU A 268 -21.97 -12.33 -18.67
N ALA A 269 -22.93 -12.81 -17.88
CA ALA A 269 -23.33 -14.22 -17.87
C ALA A 269 -23.92 -14.65 -19.22
N PHE A 270 -24.62 -13.75 -19.95
CA PHE A 270 -25.05 -14.04 -21.33
C PHE A 270 -23.89 -14.16 -22.32
N CYS A 271 -22.77 -13.46 -22.09
CA CYS A 271 -21.56 -13.61 -22.89
C CYS A 271 -20.86 -14.94 -22.57
N LYS A 272 -20.60 -15.19 -21.29
CA LYS A 272 -19.97 -16.42 -20.82
C LYS A 272 -20.26 -16.61 -19.34
N ASP A 273 -21.00 -17.67 -19.02
CA ASP A 273 -21.30 -18.10 -17.66
C ASP A 273 -20.09 -18.81 -17.02
N ASP A 274 -19.06 -18.02 -16.69
CA ASP A 274 -17.82 -18.44 -16.04
C ASP A 274 -17.42 -17.38 -15.01
N GLU A 275 -17.38 -17.75 -13.73
CA GLU A 275 -17.13 -16.80 -12.63
C GLU A 275 -15.79 -16.06 -12.78
N LYS A 276 -14.75 -16.72 -13.30
CA LYS A 276 -13.45 -16.06 -13.54
C LYS A 276 -13.56 -15.00 -14.63
N PHE A 277 -14.25 -15.30 -15.72
CA PHE A 277 -14.55 -14.35 -16.77
C PHE A 277 -15.35 -13.17 -16.21
N ILE A 278 -16.46 -13.43 -15.52
CA ILE A 278 -17.32 -12.39 -14.97
C ILE A 278 -16.55 -11.51 -13.97
N SER A 279 -15.84 -12.12 -13.01
CA SER A 279 -15.04 -11.39 -12.02
C SER A 279 -14.04 -10.43 -12.65
N LYS A 280 -13.33 -10.90 -13.68
CA LYS A 280 -12.33 -10.10 -14.40
C LYS A 280 -12.99 -8.87 -15.05
N HIS A 281 -14.16 -9.04 -15.67
CA HIS A 281 -14.83 -7.96 -16.38
C HIS A 281 -15.54 -6.99 -15.44
N ILE A 282 -16.14 -7.48 -14.35
CA ILE A 282 -16.65 -6.60 -13.30
C ILE A 282 -15.51 -5.75 -12.72
N MET A 283 -14.33 -6.33 -12.49
CA MET A 283 -13.18 -5.55 -12.01
C MET A 283 -12.78 -4.45 -13.00
N TYR A 284 -12.88 -4.68 -14.31
CA TYR A 284 -12.71 -3.61 -15.31
C TYR A 284 -13.78 -2.53 -15.16
N GLY A 285 -15.05 -2.92 -14.99
CA GLY A 285 -16.16 -1.99 -14.77
C GLY A 285 -15.96 -1.10 -13.54
N LEU A 286 -15.54 -1.69 -12.42
CA LEU A 286 -15.21 -0.96 -11.18
C LEU A 286 -14.02 -0.02 -11.37
N TYR A 287 -13.00 -0.47 -12.12
CA TYR A 287 -11.85 0.36 -12.44
C TYR A 287 -12.23 1.60 -13.24
N TYR A 288 -13.04 1.45 -14.30
CA TYR A 288 -13.55 2.58 -15.06
C TYR A 288 -14.49 3.45 -14.22
N GLN A 289 -15.32 2.88 -13.35
CA GLN A 289 -16.15 3.66 -12.43
C GLN A 289 -15.30 4.59 -11.55
N LYS A 290 -14.20 4.07 -10.98
CA LYS A 290 -13.28 4.89 -10.18
C LYS A 290 -12.59 5.96 -11.04
N TYR A 291 -12.11 5.60 -12.23
CA TYR A 291 -11.55 6.55 -13.20
C TYR A 291 -12.53 7.69 -13.52
N ARG A 292 -13.80 7.35 -13.75
CA ARG A 292 -14.86 8.30 -14.06
C ARG A 292 -15.09 9.27 -12.91
N ILE A 293 -15.21 8.77 -11.68
CA ILE A 293 -15.39 9.61 -10.48
C ILE A 293 -14.22 10.59 -10.35
N LEU A 294 -12.98 10.10 -10.39
CA LEU A 294 -11.79 10.93 -10.25
C LEU A 294 -11.67 11.97 -11.38
N SER A 295 -12.05 11.60 -12.61
CA SER A 295 -12.06 12.51 -13.74
C SER A 295 -13.12 13.60 -13.59
N LEU A 296 -14.30 13.28 -13.03
CA LEU A 296 -15.35 14.26 -12.75
C LEU A 296 -14.96 15.20 -11.62
N GLU A 297 -14.33 14.69 -10.56
CA GLU A 297 -13.77 15.50 -9.47
C GLU A 297 -12.69 16.48 -9.97
N ALA A 298 -11.95 16.08 -11.02
CA ALA A 298 -10.96 16.91 -11.71
C ALA A 298 -11.55 17.81 -12.83
N ASP A 299 -12.88 18.01 -12.86
CA ASP A 299 -13.61 18.82 -13.85
C ASP A 299 -13.41 18.40 -15.32
N ARG A 300 -13.34 17.08 -15.57
CA ARG A 300 -13.14 16.50 -16.92
C ARG A 300 -14.40 15.84 -17.47
N SER A 301 -15.55 16.44 -17.20
CA SER A 301 -16.86 15.95 -17.64
C SER A 301 -16.94 15.72 -19.15
N GLN A 302 -16.42 16.64 -19.97
CA GLN A 302 -16.40 16.50 -21.44
C GLN A 302 -15.60 15.29 -21.92
N ARG A 303 -14.50 14.94 -21.24
CA ARG A 303 -13.70 13.75 -21.57
C ARG A 303 -14.51 12.49 -21.32
N ILE A 304 -15.22 12.42 -20.19
CA ILE A 304 -16.11 11.30 -19.85
C ILE A 304 -17.23 11.15 -20.89
N VAL A 305 -17.89 12.24 -21.26
CA VAL A 305 -18.92 12.22 -22.31
C VAL A 305 -18.35 11.69 -23.64
N SER A 306 -17.16 12.15 -24.02
CA SER A 306 -16.50 11.71 -25.25
C SER A 306 -16.14 10.21 -25.21
N ILE A 307 -15.67 9.71 -24.07
CA ILE A 307 -15.38 8.28 -23.85
C ILE A 307 -16.66 7.44 -24.01
N GLU A 308 -17.73 7.82 -23.32
CA GLU A 308 -18.99 7.07 -23.29
C GLU A 308 -19.69 7.11 -24.66
N ASN A 309 -19.77 8.27 -25.32
CA ASN A 309 -20.33 8.39 -26.67
C ASN A 309 -19.55 7.53 -27.67
N ARG A 310 -18.21 7.63 -27.67
CA ARG A 310 -17.39 6.84 -28.60
C ARG A 310 -17.57 5.34 -28.37
N THR A 311 -17.75 4.93 -27.11
CA THR A 311 -17.99 3.53 -26.74
C THR A 311 -19.35 3.05 -27.24
N PHE A 312 -20.39 3.90 -27.11
CA PHE A 312 -21.73 3.61 -27.60
C PHE A 312 -21.78 3.48 -29.12
N GLU A 313 -21.22 4.46 -29.86
CA GLU A 313 -21.11 4.40 -31.32
C GLU A 313 -20.38 3.12 -31.78
N SER A 314 -19.27 2.78 -31.11
CA SER A 314 -18.50 1.57 -31.42
C SER A 314 -19.30 0.27 -31.15
N PHE A 315 -20.25 0.31 -30.21
CA PHE A 315 -21.14 -0.81 -29.95
C PHE A 315 -22.20 -0.95 -31.03
N GLU A 316 -22.82 0.15 -31.47
CA GLU A 316 -23.79 0.15 -32.58
C GLU A 316 -23.14 -0.41 -33.85
N ASP A 317 -21.95 0.10 -34.22
CA ASP A 317 -21.17 -0.40 -35.35
C ASP A 317 -20.87 -1.90 -35.21
N ALA A 318 -20.47 -2.35 -34.02
CA ALA A 318 -20.15 -3.76 -33.79
C ALA A 318 -21.38 -4.67 -33.96
N VAL A 319 -22.54 -4.23 -33.47
CA VAL A 319 -23.80 -4.96 -33.58
C VAL A 319 -24.22 -5.07 -35.05
N ASP A 320 -24.16 -3.97 -35.80
CA ASP A 320 -24.58 -3.96 -37.21
C ASP A 320 -23.70 -4.87 -38.06
N ILE A 321 -22.38 -4.80 -37.90
CA ILE A 321 -21.48 -5.68 -38.65
C ILE A 321 -21.70 -7.15 -38.24
N LEU A 322 -21.92 -7.46 -36.96
CA LEU A 322 -22.18 -8.83 -36.53
C LEU A 322 -23.51 -9.39 -37.04
N LYS A 323 -24.53 -8.54 -37.19
CA LYS A 323 -25.80 -8.91 -37.83
C LYS A 323 -25.60 -9.22 -39.30
N GLU A 324 -24.87 -8.38 -40.03
CA GLU A 324 -24.53 -8.62 -41.44
C GLU A 324 -23.74 -9.93 -41.62
N GLU A 325 -22.83 -10.24 -40.69
CA GLU A 325 -22.07 -11.49 -40.70
C GLU A 325 -22.86 -12.73 -40.23
N GLY A 326 -24.09 -12.57 -39.73
CA GLY A 326 -24.88 -13.66 -39.14
C GLY A 326 -24.27 -14.23 -37.84
N LYS A 327 -23.45 -13.45 -37.14
CA LYS A 327 -22.73 -13.83 -35.91
C LYS A 327 -23.16 -13.03 -34.68
N ASP A 328 -24.26 -12.30 -34.76
CA ASP A 328 -24.75 -11.48 -33.66
C ASP A 328 -25.14 -12.34 -32.43
N LYS A 329 -24.20 -12.44 -31.47
CA LYS A 329 -24.35 -13.14 -30.20
C LYS A 329 -23.67 -12.32 -29.10
N PRO A 330 -24.12 -12.44 -27.83
CA PRO A 330 -23.64 -11.61 -26.72
C PRO A 330 -22.11 -11.56 -26.59
N PHE A 331 -21.45 -12.71 -26.62
CA PHE A 331 -19.99 -12.79 -26.54
C PHE A 331 -19.29 -12.03 -27.68
N PHE A 332 -19.75 -12.19 -28.92
CA PHE A 332 -19.12 -11.57 -30.07
C PHE A 332 -19.33 -10.05 -30.09
N ARG A 333 -20.46 -9.55 -29.58
CA ARG A 333 -20.66 -8.10 -29.38
C ARG A 333 -19.59 -7.53 -28.46
N LEU A 334 -19.42 -8.13 -27.28
CA LEU A 334 -18.41 -7.71 -26.31
C LEU A 334 -16.99 -7.81 -26.89
N ASP A 335 -16.65 -8.93 -27.52
CA ASP A 335 -15.32 -9.17 -28.09
C ASP A 335 -14.99 -8.18 -29.22
N LYS A 336 -15.94 -7.91 -30.11
CA LYS A 336 -15.76 -6.94 -31.20
C LYS A 336 -15.58 -5.52 -30.67
N CYS A 337 -16.38 -5.11 -29.67
CA CYS A 337 -16.26 -3.79 -29.04
C CYS A 337 -14.91 -3.58 -28.32
N LYS A 338 -14.33 -4.63 -27.74
CA LYS A 338 -13.00 -4.54 -27.12
C LYS A 338 -11.88 -4.27 -28.12
N ASN A 339 -12.06 -4.72 -29.35
CA ASN A 339 -11.12 -4.47 -30.44
C ASN A 339 -11.35 -3.11 -31.11
N SER A 340 -12.42 -2.39 -30.76
CA SER A 340 -12.69 -1.03 -31.22
C SER A 340 -11.82 -0.01 -30.47
N SER A 341 -11.30 0.98 -31.19
CA SER A 341 -10.44 2.00 -30.58
C SER A 341 -11.26 3.07 -29.85
N ASN A 342 -10.96 3.28 -28.56
CA ASN A 342 -11.34 4.48 -27.83
C ASN A 342 -10.09 5.32 -27.55
N CYS A 343 -9.87 6.37 -28.35
CA CYS A 343 -8.67 7.21 -28.30
C CYS A 343 -8.58 8.11 -27.06
N TYR A 344 -9.65 8.20 -26.27
CA TYR A 344 -9.69 8.98 -25.04
C TYR A 344 -9.19 8.20 -23.81
N LEU A 345 -8.90 6.91 -23.95
CA LEU A 345 -8.37 6.06 -22.87
C LEU A 345 -7.03 5.45 -23.27
N ASN A 346 -6.05 5.55 -22.37
CA ASN A 346 -4.67 5.13 -22.64
C ASN A 346 -4.38 3.67 -22.25
N ASN A 347 -5.20 3.07 -21.39
CA ASN A 347 -5.06 1.69 -20.92
C ASN A 347 -6.28 0.83 -21.32
N ASP A 348 -6.05 -0.46 -21.51
CA ASP A 348 -7.06 -1.38 -21.98
C ASP A 348 -8.09 -1.72 -20.89
N GLU A 349 -7.69 -1.71 -19.62
CA GLU A 349 -8.58 -2.00 -18.50
C GLU A 349 -9.70 -0.97 -18.36
N ALA A 350 -9.44 0.32 -18.59
CA ALA A 350 -10.46 1.35 -18.66
C ALA A 350 -11.32 1.20 -19.93
N LYS A 351 -10.72 0.89 -21.09
CA LYS A 351 -11.46 0.67 -22.35
C LYS A 351 -12.45 -0.50 -22.23
N PHE A 352 -12.01 -1.58 -21.59
CA PHE A 352 -12.87 -2.72 -21.31
C PHE A 352 -13.86 -2.38 -20.20
N GLY A 353 -13.46 -1.56 -19.24
CA GLY A 353 -14.29 -1.16 -18.12
C GLY A 353 -15.49 -0.33 -18.53
N VAL A 354 -15.35 0.63 -19.45
CA VAL A 354 -16.47 1.44 -19.93
C VAL A 354 -17.55 0.58 -20.59
N LEU A 355 -17.16 -0.46 -21.34
CA LEU A 355 -18.09 -1.41 -21.95
C LEU A 355 -18.95 -2.11 -20.89
N ILE A 356 -18.40 -2.40 -19.71
CA ILE A 356 -19.15 -3.04 -18.63
C ILE A 356 -19.95 -2.01 -17.84
N TYR A 357 -19.36 -0.86 -17.53
CA TYR A 357 -19.98 0.25 -16.82
C TYR A 357 -21.28 0.71 -17.48
N MET A 358 -21.32 0.77 -18.81
CA MET A 358 -22.48 1.21 -19.57
C MET A 358 -23.58 0.15 -19.70
N THR A 359 -23.38 -1.07 -19.17
CA THR A 359 -24.46 -2.07 -19.05
C THR A 359 -25.30 -1.91 -17.78
N ARG A 360 -25.02 -0.90 -16.96
CA ARG A 360 -25.75 -0.64 -15.72
C ARG A 360 -27.19 -0.24 -15.96
N GLU A 361 -28.05 -0.58 -15.00
CA GLU A 361 -29.46 -0.19 -15.02
C GLU A 361 -29.65 1.33 -14.94
N GLU A 362 -28.76 2.03 -14.24
CA GLU A 362 -28.80 3.49 -14.09
C GLU A 362 -28.35 4.25 -15.34
N GLU A 363 -27.73 3.58 -16.32
CA GLU A 363 -27.42 4.20 -17.61
C GLU A 363 -28.68 4.20 -18.48
N ALA A 364 -29.20 5.40 -18.79
CA ALA A 364 -30.49 5.55 -19.48
C ALA A 364 -30.33 5.94 -20.96
N GLU A 365 -29.30 6.70 -21.32
CA GLU A 365 -29.15 7.25 -22.67
C GLU A 365 -28.34 6.32 -23.57
N ARG A 366 -27.27 5.72 -23.02
CA ARG A 366 -26.27 4.97 -23.77
C ARG A 366 -26.11 3.55 -23.26
N GLN A 367 -27.21 2.95 -22.80
CA GLN A 367 -27.17 1.63 -22.17
C GLN A 367 -26.76 0.55 -23.16
N LEU A 368 -25.73 -0.22 -22.83
CA LEU A 368 -25.28 -1.34 -23.64
C LEU A 368 -26.00 -2.64 -23.25
N SER A 369 -26.34 -3.45 -24.24
CA SER A 369 -26.96 -4.77 -24.07
C SER A 369 -26.20 -5.82 -24.90
N TRP A 370 -25.52 -6.75 -24.23
CA TRP A 370 -24.99 -7.94 -24.88
C TRP A 370 -26.11 -8.88 -25.28
N LYS A 371 -27.17 -8.94 -24.46
CA LYS A 371 -28.44 -9.57 -24.78
C LYS A 371 -29.58 -8.66 -24.29
N GLU A 372 -30.64 -8.54 -25.09
CA GLU A 372 -31.87 -7.92 -24.63
C GLU A 372 -32.41 -8.71 -23.43
N VAL A 373 -32.63 -8.04 -22.31
CA VAL A 373 -33.32 -8.60 -21.16
C VAL A 373 -34.74 -8.07 -21.27
N GLU A 374 -35.71 -8.94 -21.52
CA GLU A 374 -37.11 -8.55 -21.41
C GLU A 374 -37.31 -8.05 -19.98
N ASN A 375 -37.68 -6.78 -19.82
CA ASN A 375 -38.09 -6.28 -18.52
C ASN A 375 -39.36 -7.03 -18.15
N GLU A 376 -39.27 -7.95 -17.20
CA GLU A 376 -40.45 -8.46 -16.50
C GLU A 376 -41.14 -7.24 -15.86
N GLN A 377 -42.25 -6.83 -16.46
CA GLN A 377 -43.10 -5.74 -15.99
C GLN A 377 -43.80 -6.11 -14.69
#